data_AF-A0A7R7ZMJ0-F1
#
_entry.id   AF-A0A7R7ZMJ0-F1
#
_cell.length_a   1.000
_cell.length_b   1.000
_cell.length_c   1.000
_cell.angle_alpha   90.00
_cell.angle_beta   90.00
_cell.angle_gamma   90.00
#
_symmetry.space_group_name_H-M   'P 1'
#
loop_
_entity.id
_entity.type
_entity.pdbx_description
1 polymer ?
#
loop_
_entity_poly.entity_id
_entity_poly.type
_entity_poly.pdbx_seq_one_letter_code
_entity_poly.pdbx_strand_id
1 'polypeptide(L)'
;MASLIPFLLLSSAVSAIPTPVQNQTTTSPSPWDSDAVSQYPIHSSCNATQRLQIETGLNESIALAAHAKEHILRWGNKSSIYRKYFGNRPLFEPIGIYELLNSGDKGSVLFRCDNPDGKCEIDGYAGHWRDTAAPNETVICDLSYIERRSLTTMCSLGYTVSNSETNTFWAADLLHRLFHMPPIGQNWVDHFADGYDEVIELAASNKSVSTRDSETLQYFALEAYAFDIVVPGVGCPGEHDHEHDHEHTEDIIIII
;
A
#
# COMPACT_ATOMS: atom_id res chain seq x y z
N MET A 1 -15.57 3.18 99.14
CA MET A 1 -14.60 2.06 99.02
C MET A 1 -14.69 1.51 97.60
N ALA A 2 -13.68 1.76 96.78
CA ALA A 2 -13.19 0.89 95.71
C ALA A 2 -12.11 1.66 94.93
N SER A 3 -10.90 1.13 95.00
CA SER A 3 -9.66 1.62 94.41
C SER A 3 -9.58 1.21 92.95
N LEU A 4 -9.15 2.09 92.04
CA LEU A 4 -8.61 1.67 90.74
C LEU A 4 -7.37 2.50 90.35
N ILE A 5 -6.36 1.73 89.96
CA ILE A 5 -4.92 1.96 89.74
C ILE A 5 -4.64 2.89 88.54
N PRO A 6 -3.57 3.71 88.54
CA PRO A 6 -3.17 4.51 87.39
C PRO A 6 -2.33 3.69 86.39
N PHE A 7 -2.70 3.72 85.12
CA PHE A 7 -1.92 3.14 84.02
C PHE A 7 -0.89 4.17 83.53
N LEU A 8 0.39 3.86 83.68
CA LEU A 8 1.52 4.59 83.09
C LEU A 8 1.62 4.22 81.59
N LEU A 9 1.39 5.18 80.71
CA LEU A 9 1.65 5.07 79.27
C LEU A 9 3.11 5.43 78.98
N LEU A 10 3.94 4.44 78.60
CA LEU A 10 5.26 4.69 78.01
C LEU A 10 5.06 5.17 76.56
N SER A 11 5.50 6.40 76.27
CA SER A 11 5.55 6.93 74.90
C SER A 11 6.86 6.51 74.24
N SER A 12 6.78 5.63 73.24
CA SER A 12 7.91 5.30 72.36
C SER A 12 8.04 6.39 71.28
N ALA A 13 9.07 7.23 71.37
CA ALA A 13 9.41 8.17 70.31
C ALA A 13 10.03 7.41 69.13
N VAL A 14 9.31 7.34 68.00
CA VAL A 14 9.82 6.79 66.73
C VAL A 14 10.50 7.93 65.98
N SER A 15 11.83 7.92 65.91
CA SER A 15 12.59 8.81 65.03
C SER A 15 12.41 8.36 63.58
N ALA A 16 11.66 9.15 62.80
CA ALA A 16 11.58 8.97 61.35
C ALA A 16 12.88 9.46 60.71
N ILE A 17 13.63 8.55 60.08
CA ILE A 17 14.80 8.87 59.27
C ILE A 17 14.28 9.41 57.93
N PRO A 18 14.69 10.60 57.46
CA PRO A 18 14.28 11.10 56.16
C PRO A 18 14.89 10.21 55.07
N THR A 19 14.02 9.63 54.23
CA THR A 19 14.45 8.90 53.04
C THR A 19 15.12 9.87 52.06
N PRO A 20 16.27 9.51 51.47
CA PRO A 20 16.90 10.35 50.47
C PRO A 20 15.98 10.38 49.24
N VAL A 21 15.57 11.58 48.83
CA VAL A 21 14.91 11.80 47.54
C VAL A 21 15.94 11.50 46.48
N GLN A 22 15.90 10.27 45.97
CA GLN A 22 16.69 9.86 44.84
C GLN A 22 16.17 10.63 43.64
N ASN A 23 16.97 11.58 43.15
CA ASN A 23 16.67 12.36 41.96
C ASN A 23 16.72 11.39 40.77
N GLN A 24 15.62 10.66 40.55
CA GLN A 24 15.46 9.83 39.38
C GLN A 24 15.46 10.78 38.20
N THR A 25 16.55 10.78 37.43
CA THR A 25 16.49 11.17 36.03
C THR A 25 15.45 10.28 35.38
N THR A 26 14.21 10.75 35.36
CA THR A 26 13.15 10.15 34.56
C THR A 26 13.58 10.33 33.12
N THR A 27 14.21 9.32 32.54
CA THR A 27 14.29 9.19 31.09
C THR A 27 12.83 9.17 30.63
N SER A 28 12.37 10.28 30.06
CA SER A 28 11.04 10.32 29.46
C SER A 28 10.97 9.19 28.44
N PRO A 29 9.95 8.32 28.48
CA PRO A 29 9.82 7.27 27.49
C PRO A 29 9.80 7.89 26.09
N SER A 30 10.53 7.28 25.16
CA SER A 30 10.52 7.72 23.76
C SER A 30 9.09 7.65 23.22
N PRO A 31 8.66 8.61 22.37
CA PRO A 31 7.42 8.48 21.61
C PRO A 31 7.36 7.12 20.90
N TRP A 32 6.15 6.56 20.75
CA TRP A 32 5.96 5.25 20.10
C TRP A 32 6.41 5.23 18.63
N ASP A 33 6.52 6.41 18.03
CA ASP A 33 6.82 6.70 16.63
C ASP A 33 8.19 7.36 16.43
N SER A 34 9.10 7.32 17.43
CA SER A 34 10.35 8.09 17.39
C SER A 34 11.27 7.80 16.20
N ASP A 35 11.13 6.64 15.57
CA ASP A 35 11.91 6.21 14.39
C ASP A 35 11.02 5.86 13.20
N ALA A 36 9.72 6.23 13.27
CA ALA A 36 8.77 5.92 12.22
C ALA A 36 9.07 6.71 10.95
N VAL A 37 9.22 6.00 9.83
CA VAL A 37 9.48 6.60 8.53
C VAL A 37 8.17 6.77 7.77
N SER A 38 7.78 8.02 7.53
CA SER A 38 6.47 8.36 6.93
C SER A 38 6.47 8.49 5.41
N GLN A 39 7.65 8.53 4.78
CA GLN A 39 7.83 8.64 3.32
C GLN A 39 8.69 7.48 2.80
N TYR A 40 8.40 6.99 1.59
CA TYR A 40 9.21 5.92 1.01
C TYR A 40 10.62 6.43 0.65
N PRO A 41 11.69 5.77 1.13
CA PRO A 41 13.06 6.05 0.73
C PRO A 41 13.26 5.89 -0.78
N ILE A 42 13.99 6.84 -1.36
CA ILE A 42 14.47 6.77 -2.75
C ILE A 42 16.00 6.86 -2.70
N HIS A 43 16.68 5.96 -3.39
CA HIS A 43 18.12 5.84 -3.41
C HIS A 43 18.78 7.03 -4.12
N SER A 44 20.04 7.32 -3.80
CA SER A 44 20.79 8.44 -4.39
C SER A 44 21.18 8.24 -5.85
N SER A 45 20.90 7.07 -6.43
CA SER A 45 21.05 6.82 -7.87
C SER A 45 20.04 7.61 -8.70
N CYS A 46 18.94 8.04 -8.10
CA CYS A 46 17.93 8.87 -8.76
C CYS A 46 18.37 10.33 -8.81
N ASN A 47 18.41 10.91 -10.01
CA ASN A 47 18.62 12.35 -10.17
C ASN A 47 17.41 13.15 -9.66
N ALA A 48 17.54 14.48 -9.60
CA ALA A 48 16.50 15.36 -9.04
C ALA A 48 15.14 15.22 -9.76
N THR A 49 15.14 15.05 -11.09
CA THR A 49 13.91 14.90 -11.89
C THR A 49 13.27 13.53 -11.69
N GLN A 50 14.06 12.46 -11.67
CA GLN A 50 13.59 11.10 -11.39
C GLN A 50 12.97 11.02 -10.00
N ARG A 51 13.67 11.56 -8.99
CA ARG A 51 13.18 11.66 -7.61
C ARG A 51 11.84 12.39 -7.54
N LEU A 52 11.73 13.56 -8.18
CA LEU A 52 10.49 14.33 -8.16
C LEU A 52 9.31 13.56 -8.77
N GLN A 53 9.53 12.82 -9.86
CA GLN A 53 8.49 11.99 -10.48
C GLN A 53 8.07 10.84 -9.58
N ILE A 54 9.03 10.12 -8.96
CA ILE A 54 8.73 9.05 -8.01
C ILE A 54 7.98 9.60 -6.80
N GLU A 55 8.45 10.70 -6.19
CA GLU A 55 7.79 11.33 -5.03
C GLU A 55 6.36 11.78 -5.36
N THR A 56 6.16 12.36 -6.55
CA THR A 56 4.83 12.73 -7.03
C THR A 56 3.95 11.50 -7.21
N GLY A 57 4.48 10.47 -7.89
CA GLY A 57 3.78 9.21 -8.11
C GLY A 57 3.39 8.51 -6.81
N LEU A 58 4.28 8.45 -5.82
CA LEU A 58 4.01 7.85 -4.52
C LEU A 58 2.92 8.61 -3.75
N ASN A 59 2.92 9.95 -3.83
CA ASN A 59 1.84 10.74 -3.24
C ASN A 59 0.51 10.44 -3.92
N GLU A 60 0.50 10.27 -5.25
CA GLU A 60 -0.69 9.85 -5.99
C GLU A 60 -1.10 8.41 -5.64
N SER A 61 -0.16 7.47 -5.45
CA SER A 61 -0.44 6.10 -4.99
C SER A 61 -1.09 6.08 -3.61
N ILE A 62 -0.61 6.90 -2.67
CA ILE A 62 -1.19 7.04 -1.33
C ILE A 62 -2.61 7.63 -1.45
N ALA A 63 -2.81 8.65 -2.27
CA ALA A 63 -4.16 9.21 -2.49
C ALA A 63 -5.12 8.17 -3.11
N LEU A 64 -4.63 7.39 -4.07
CA LEU A 64 -5.38 6.33 -4.73
C LEU A 64 -5.77 5.21 -3.76
N ALA A 65 -4.83 4.71 -2.97
CA ALA A 65 -5.05 3.69 -1.95
C ALA A 65 -5.96 4.17 -0.82
N ALA A 66 -5.76 5.40 -0.33
CA ALA A 66 -6.62 6.02 0.67
C ALA A 66 -8.07 6.10 0.21
N HIS A 67 -8.30 6.58 -1.02
CA HIS A 67 -9.63 6.64 -1.60
C HIS A 67 -10.25 5.26 -1.79
N ALA A 68 -9.49 4.29 -2.30
CA ALA A 68 -9.95 2.91 -2.47
C ALA A 68 -10.44 2.32 -1.14
N LYS A 69 -9.66 2.47 -0.07
CA LYS A 69 -10.07 2.08 1.30
C LYS A 69 -11.36 2.79 1.74
N GLU A 70 -11.46 4.11 1.54
CA GLU A 70 -12.64 4.89 1.91
C GLU A 70 -13.89 4.46 1.15
N HIS A 71 -13.77 4.13 -0.15
CA HIS A 71 -14.86 3.57 -0.94
C HIS A 71 -15.38 2.26 -0.33
N ILE A 72 -14.46 1.34 0.04
CA ILE A 72 -14.83 0.06 0.67
C ILE A 72 -15.50 0.31 2.02
N LEU A 73 -14.95 1.18 2.87
CA LEU A 73 -15.52 1.48 4.19
C LEU A 73 -16.91 2.11 4.09
N ARG A 74 -17.14 2.96 3.09
CA ARG A 74 -18.41 3.65 2.88
C ARG A 74 -19.49 2.72 2.34
N TRP A 75 -19.17 1.92 1.32
CA TRP A 75 -20.17 1.17 0.55
C TRP A 75 -20.09 -0.34 0.74
N GLY A 76 -18.88 -0.88 0.92
CA GLY A 76 -18.60 -2.30 1.00
C GLY A 76 -19.31 -3.08 -0.11
N ASN A 77 -19.92 -4.21 0.26
CA ASN A 77 -20.68 -5.06 -0.66
C ASN A 77 -21.92 -4.41 -1.29
N LYS A 78 -22.32 -3.18 -0.92
CA LYS A 78 -23.39 -2.46 -1.62
C LYS A 78 -22.90 -1.82 -2.92
N SER A 79 -21.61 -1.50 -3.02
CA SER A 79 -21.01 -0.95 -4.24
C SER A 79 -21.00 -1.98 -5.37
N SER A 80 -21.46 -1.57 -6.56
CA SER A 80 -21.29 -2.37 -7.77
C SER A 80 -19.82 -2.48 -8.16
N ILE A 81 -19.01 -1.43 -7.95
CA ILE A 81 -17.56 -1.44 -8.22
C ILE A 81 -16.87 -2.44 -7.29
N TYR A 82 -17.21 -2.45 -5.99
CA TYR A 82 -16.64 -3.45 -5.08
C TYR A 82 -16.97 -4.88 -5.53
N ARG A 83 -18.25 -5.14 -5.84
CA ARG A 83 -18.67 -6.49 -6.27
C ARG A 83 -18.09 -6.89 -7.63
N LYS A 84 -17.81 -5.93 -8.51
CA LYS A 84 -17.16 -6.17 -9.81
C LYS A 84 -15.77 -6.78 -9.64
N TYR A 85 -14.98 -6.28 -8.69
CA TYR A 85 -13.59 -6.70 -8.51
C TYR A 85 -13.39 -7.76 -7.41
N PHE A 86 -14.22 -7.74 -6.36
CA PHE A 86 -14.05 -8.62 -5.21
C PHE A 86 -15.23 -9.59 -4.99
N GLY A 87 -16.26 -9.54 -5.83
CA GLY A 87 -17.49 -10.28 -5.59
C GLY A 87 -18.13 -9.90 -4.25
N ASN A 88 -18.65 -10.89 -3.52
CA ASN A 88 -19.21 -10.67 -2.18
C ASN A 88 -18.21 -10.98 -1.04
N ARG A 89 -16.91 -10.96 -1.33
CA ARG A 89 -15.86 -11.36 -0.38
C ARG A 89 -15.73 -10.38 0.79
N PRO A 90 -15.18 -10.83 1.93
CA PRO A 90 -14.98 -9.97 3.09
C PRO A 90 -14.11 -8.74 2.78
N LEU A 91 -14.48 -7.61 3.39
CA LEU A 91 -13.89 -6.30 3.09
C LEU A 91 -12.51 -6.08 3.74
N PHE A 92 -12.22 -6.82 4.81
CA PHE A 92 -11.10 -6.51 5.70
C PHE A 92 -9.74 -6.65 5.03
N GLU A 93 -9.62 -7.57 4.06
CA GLU A 93 -8.36 -7.86 3.38
C GLU A 93 -7.92 -6.69 2.48
N PRO A 94 -8.73 -6.24 1.49
CA PRO A 94 -8.34 -5.08 0.69
C PRO A 94 -8.24 -3.80 1.54
N ILE A 95 -9.08 -3.63 2.58
CA ILE A 95 -8.94 -2.50 3.52
C ILE A 95 -7.57 -2.52 4.21
N GLY A 96 -7.16 -3.67 4.76
CA GLY A 96 -5.89 -3.82 5.47
C GLY A 96 -4.68 -3.59 4.57
N ILE A 97 -4.75 -4.08 3.32
CA ILE A 97 -3.71 -3.88 2.32
C ILE A 97 -3.56 -2.38 1.99
N TYR A 98 -4.64 -1.68 1.70
CA TYR A 98 -4.60 -0.23 1.44
C TYR A 98 -4.19 0.58 2.68
N GLU A 99 -4.59 0.16 3.88
CA GLU A 99 -4.19 0.84 5.11
C GLU A 99 -2.69 0.68 5.40
N LEU A 100 -2.12 -0.49 5.14
CA LEU A 100 -0.69 -0.74 5.31
C LEU A 100 0.15 0.17 4.40
N LEU A 101 -0.28 0.39 3.16
CA LEU A 101 0.35 1.36 2.25
C LEU A 101 0.34 2.80 2.80
N ASN A 102 -0.82 3.24 3.29
CA ASN A 102 -1.01 4.62 3.72
C ASN A 102 -0.29 4.91 5.05
N SER A 103 -0.48 4.03 6.02
CA SER A 103 -0.15 4.28 7.43
C SER A 103 1.01 3.44 7.96
N GLY A 104 1.47 2.43 7.21
CA GLY A 104 2.61 1.61 7.59
C GLY A 104 3.92 2.39 7.62
N ASP A 105 4.89 1.86 8.37
CA ASP A 105 6.27 2.33 8.33
C ASP A 105 6.89 2.04 6.96
N LYS A 106 7.45 3.08 6.34
CA LYS A 106 7.94 3.04 4.96
C LYS A 106 9.45 2.84 4.87
N GLY A 107 10.16 2.80 6.00
CA GLY A 107 11.62 2.81 6.07
C GLY A 107 12.27 1.52 5.59
N SER A 108 11.50 0.44 5.50
CA SER A 108 11.97 -0.87 5.03
C SER A 108 11.83 -1.07 3.52
N VAL A 109 11.45 -0.03 2.76
CA VAL A 109 11.30 -0.07 1.28
C VAL A 109 12.32 0.88 0.65
N LEU A 110 12.82 0.55 -0.54
CA LEU A 110 13.73 1.43 -1.29
C LEU A 110 13.45 1.44 -2.79
N PHE A 111 13.18 2.62 -3.33
CA PHE A 111 13.10 2.85 -4.78
C PHE A 111 14.46 3.27 -5.33
N ARG A 112 14.82 2.78 -6.52
CA ARG A 112 16.14 2.98 -7.11
C ARG A 112 16.05 3.33 -8.59
N CYS A 113 17.06 4.03 -9.12
CA CYS A 113 17.16 4.39 -10.54
C CYS A 113 18.45 3.89 -11.20
N ASP A 114 19.33 3.22 -10.46
CA ASP A 114 20.43 2.42 -10.99
C ASP A 114 19.92 1.04 -11.43
N ASN A 115 20.66 0.36 -12.31
CA ASN A 115 20.32 -0.96 -12.84
C ASN A 115 21.29 -2.04 -12.29
N PRO A 116 21.27 -2.33 -10.99
CA PRO A 116 22.23 -3.27 -10.39
C PRO A 116 22.08 -4.71 -10.91
N ASP A 117 20.90 -5.07 -11.42
CA ASP A 117 20.58 -6.43 -11.88
C ASP A 117 20.62 -6.57 -13.42
N GLY A 118 20.95 -5.50 -14.15
CA GLY A 118 20.99 -5.50 -15.62
C GLY A 118 19.62 -5.52 -16.31
N LYS A 119 18.51 -5.80 -15.60
CA LYS A 119 17.18 -6.00 -16.18
C LYS A 119 16.56 -4.78 -16.89
N CYS A 120 17.00 -3.55 -16.61
CA CYS A 120 16.55 -2.39 -17.41
C CYS A 120 17.05 -2.38 -18.86
N GLU A 121 17.95 -3.30 -19.24
CA GLU A 121 18.40 -3.47 -20.62
C GLU A 121 17.47 -4.39 -21.43
N ILE A 122 16.50 -5.03 -20.77
CA ILE A 122 15.47 -5.85 -21.43
C ILE A 122 14.44 -4.91 -22.07
N ASP A 123 14.17 -5.11 -23.35
CA ASP A 123 13.22 -4.28 -24.08
C ASP A 123 11.81 -4.37 -23.44
N GLY A 124 11.14 -3.22 -23.32
CA GLY A 124 9.85 -3.10 -22.65
C GLY A 124 9.88 -3.09 -21.11
N TYR A 125 11.03 -3.32 -20.46
CA TYR A 125 11.08 -3.26 -18.98
C TYR A 125 11.05 -1.81 -18.49
N ALA A 126 9.94 -1.42 -17.86
CA ALA A 126 9.80 -0.15 -17.16
C ALA A 126 10.34 -0.18 -15.71
N GLY A 127 10.69 -1.37 -15.22
CA GLY A 127 11.22 -1.57 -13.88
C GLY A 127 11.13 -3.02 -13.48
N HIS A 128 11.63 -3.32 -12.29
CA HIS A 128 11.52 -4.66 -11.72
C HIS A 128 11.65 -4.62 -10.19
N TRP A 129 11.00 -5.58 -9.53
CA TRP A 129 11.33 -5.93 -8.16
C TRP A 129 12.61 -6.78 -8.11
N ARG A 130 13.45 -6.55 -7.10
CA ARG A 130 14.77 -7.22 -7.02
C ARG A 130 14.72 -8.62 -6.41
N ASP A 131 13.53 -9.16 -6.13
CA ASP A 131 13.29 -10.54 -5.66
C ASP A 131 14.28 -10.92 -4.54
N THR A 132 14.86 -12.12 -4.57
CA THR A 132 15.80 -12.62 -3.57
C THR A 132 17.10 -11.83 -3.47
N ALA A 133 17.48 -11.02 -4.46
CA ALA A 133 18.71 -10.23 -4.43
C ALA A 133 18.61 -9.05 -3.46
N ALA A 134 17.44 -8.39 -3.42
CA ALA A 134 17.12 -7.33 -2.47
C ALA A 134 15.59 -7.15 -2.37
N PRO A 135 14.87 -7.99 -1.61
CA PRO A 135 13.40 -8.10 -1.69
C PRO A 135 12.66 -6.84 -1.23
N ASN A 136 13.37 -5.93 -0.57
CA ASN A 136 12.82 -4.67 -0.09
C ASN A 136 13.05 -3.52 -1.08
N GLU A 137 13.55 -3.80 -2.27
CA GLU A 137 13.95 -2.81 -3.26
C GLU A 137 13.26 -3.04 -4.61
N THR A 138 12.92 -1.93 -5.27
CA THR A 138 12.45 -1.92 -6.66
C THR A 138 13.26 -0.93 -7.48
N VAL A 139 13.51 -1.29 -8.73
CA VAL A 139 14.24 -0.49 -9.72
C VAL A 139 13.26 0.14 -10.69
N ILE A 140 13.36 1.45 -10.87
CA ILE A 140 12.63 2.22 -11.88
C ILE A 140 13.55 2.38 -13.10
N CYS A 141 13.17 1.82 -14.25
CA CYS A 141 13.91 1.95 -15.50
C CYS A 141 13.49 3.20 -16.29
N ASP A 142 14.28 3.59 -17.30
CA ASP A 142 14.04 4.82 -18.06
C ASP A 142 12.66 4.87 -18.73
N LEU A 143 12.15 3.72 -19.17
CA LEU A 143 10.84 3.61 -19.82
C LEU A 143 9.69 4.09 -18.93
N SER A 144 9.76 3.88 -17.60
CA SER A 144 8.74 4.42 -16.68
C SER A 144 8.63 5.95 -16.77
N TYR A 145 9.73 6.67 -16.92
CA TYR A 145 9.70 8.14 -17.00
C TYR A 145 9.17 8.67 -18.33
N ILE A 146 9.00 7.81 -19.32
CA ILE A 146 8.50 8.15 -20.65
C ILE A 146 7.01 7.80 -20.74
N GLU A 147 6.62 6.61 -20.26
CA GLU A 147 5.28 6.08 -20.48
C GLU A 147 4.29 6.40 -19.35
N ARG A 148 4.77 6.49 -18.10
CA ARG A 148 3.89 6.64 -16.94
C ARG A 148 3.34 8.06 -16.87
N ARG A 149 2.02 8.14 -16.77
CA ARG A 149 1.29 9.41 -16.65
C ARG A 149 1.02 9.77 -15.20
N SER A 150 0.82 11.06 -14.93
CA SER A 150 0.23 11.50 -13.66
C SER A 150 -1.24 11.08 -13.59
N LEU A 151 -1.68 10.69 -12.40
CA LEU A 151 -3.08 10.38 -12.07
C LEU A 151 -4.02 11.55 -12.36
N THR A 152 -3.52 12.79 -12.39
CA THR A 152 -4.30 13.97 -12.80
C THR A 152 -4.85 13.89 -14.23
N THR A 153 -4.28 13.00 -15.06
CA THR A 153 -4.75 12.74 -16.42
C THR A 153 -5.74 11.56 -16.50
N MET A 154 -6.18 10.99 -15.38
CA MET A 154 -7.15 9.90 -15.34
C MET A 154 -8.43 10.24 -16.13
N CYS A 155 -8.98 9.25 -16.84
CA CYS A 155 -10.13 9.43 -17.75
C CYS A 155 -9.94 10.45 -18.88
N SER A 156 -8.70 10.81 -19.21
CA SER A 156 -8.36 11.65 -20.36
C SER A 156 -7.42 10.94 -21.32
N LEU A 157 -7.24 11.53 -22.51
CA LEU A 157 -6.34 11.01 -23.55
C LEU A 157 -6.68 9.57 -23.97
N GLY A 158 -7.97 9.23 -24.01
CA GLY A 158 -8.45 7.92 -24.42
C GLY A 158 -8.30 6.80 -23.39
N TYR A 159 -7.83 7.11 -22.17
CA TYR A 159 -7.75 6.10 -21.11
C TYR A 159 -9.14 5.65 -20.65
N THR A 160 -9.35 4.34 -20.62
CA THR A 160 -10.48 3.70 -19.93
C THR A 160 -9.98 2.54 -19.08
N VAL A 161 -10.63 2.28 -17.96
CA VAL A 161 -10.17 1.27 -17.00
C VAL A 161 -10.06 -0.12 -17.64
N SER A 162 -11.03 -0.53 -18.46
CA SER A 162 -11.04 -1.87 -19.07
C SER A 162 -10.07 -2.08 -20.24
N ASN A 163 -9.64 -1.00 -20.91
CA ASN A 163 -8.93 -1.08 -22.20
C ASN A 163 -7.55 -0.43 -22.10
N SER A 164 -6.97 -0.36 -20.91
CA SER A 164 -5.67 0.24 -20.67
C SER A 164 -4.98 -0.47 -19.52
N GLU A 165 -3.66 -0.59 -19.62
CA GLU A 165 -2.83 -1.24 -18.60
C GLU A 165 -2.95 -0.55 -17.23
N THR A 166 -2.96 -1.34 -16.16
CA THR A 166 -2.99 -0.84 -14.78
C THR A 166 -1.82 0.08 -14.49
N ASN A 167 -0.66 -0.23 -15.08
CA ASN A 167 0.55 0.55 -14.95
C ASN A 167 0.57 1.86 -15.77
N THR A 168 -0.53 2.29 -16.43
CA THR A 168 -0.57 3.54 -17.20
C THR A 168 -0.18 4.78 -16.37
N PHE A 169 -0.57 4.80 -15.08
CA PHE A 169 -0.28 5.89 -14.17
C PHE A 169 0.84 5.52 -13.20
N TRP A 170 1.69 6.49 -12.86
CA TRP A 170 2.66 6.35 -11.77
C TRP A 170 2.01 5.82 -10.49
N ALA A 171 0.81 6.33 -10.16
CA ALA A 171 0.07 5.95 -8.97
C ALA A 171 -0.18 4.43 -8.85
N ALA A 172 -0.60 3.79 -9.95
CA ALA A 172 -0.93 2.37 -9.97
C ALA A 172 0.31 1.48 -10.20
N ASP A 173 1.24 1.90 -11.07
CA ASP A 173 2.53 1.20 -11.26
C ASP A 173 3.33 1.10 -9.94
N LEU A 174 3.41 2.18 -9.18
CA LEU A 174 4.09 2.17 -7.88
C LEU A 174 3.32 1.38 -6.82
N LEU A 175 1.99 1.34 -6.89
CA LEU A 175 1.15 0.51 -6.03
C LEU A 175 1.46 -0.97 -6.22
N HIS A 176 1.53 -1.42 -7.48
CA HIS A 176 1.92 -2.79 -7.85
C HIS A 176 3.31 -3.16 -7.33
N ARG A 177 4.31 -2.29 -7.57
CA ARG A 177 5.68 -2.52 -7.09
C ARG A 177 5.76 -2.64 -5.58
N LEU A 178 4.97 -1.82 -4.86
CA LEU A 178 4.86 -1.92 -3.40
C LEU A 178 4.28 -3.28 -2.98
N PHE A 179 3.29 -3.81 -3.70
CA PHE A 179 2.75 -5.14 -3.43
C PHE A 179 3.76 -6.28 -3.61
N HIS A 180 4.79 -6.12 -4.43
CA HIS A 180 5.86 -7.13 -4.50
C HIS A 180 6.82 -7.09 -3.31
N MET A 181 6.98 -5.94 -2.65
CA MET A 181 7.94 -5.80 -1.56
C MET A 181 7.37 -6.36 -0.24
N PRO A 182 8.03 -7.32 0.44
CA PRO A 182 7.50 -7.96 1.64
C PRO A 182 7.05 -7.05 2.78
N PRO A 183 7.67 -5.87 3.04
CA PRO A 183 7.17 -4.94 4.06
C PRO A 183 5.72 -4.48 3.83
N ILE A 184 5.25 -4.50 2.57
CA ILE A 184 3.90 -4.09 2.18
C ILE A 184 3.08 -5.30 1.72
N GLY A 185 3.53 -6.04 0.70
CA GLY A 185 2.81 -7.18 0.15
C GLY A 185 2.76 -8.40 1.06
N GLN A 186 3.70 -8.52 2.00
CA GLN A 186 3.84 -9.63 2.95
C GLN A 186 3.92 -11.03 2.31
N ASN A 187 4.28 -11.11 1.02
CA ASN A 187 4.16 -12.33 0.20
C ASN A 187 2.73 -12.91 0.22
N TRP A 188 1.75 -12.05 0.50
CA TRP A 188 0.34 -12.39 0.63
C TRP A 188 -0.48 -11.82 -0.52
N VAL A 189 -0.14 -10.59 -0.92
CA VAL A 189 -0.56 -10.01 -2.19
C VAL A 189 0.32 -10.60 -3.29
N ASP A 190 -0.32 -11.13 -4.34
CA ASP A 190 0.36 -11.85 -5.42
C ASP A 190 -0.40 -11.68 -6.75
N HIS A 191 0.12 -12.27 -7.82
CA HIS A 191 -0.51 -12.33 -9.14
C HIS A 191 -1.35 -13.60 -9.28
N PHE A 192 -2.67 -13.46 -9.23
CA PHE A 192 -3.65 -14.53 -9.44
C PHE A 192 -4.45 -14.38 -10.74
N ALA A 193 -4.46 -13.18 -11.31
CA ALA A 193 -5.04 -12.82 -12.59
C ALA A 193 -4.10 -11.82 -13.29
N ASP A 194 -4.06 -11.87 -14.62
CA ASP A 194 -3.33 -10.93 -15.45
C ASP A 194 -4.30 -10.17 -16.39
N GLY A 195 -4.25 -8.84 -16.34
CA GLY A 195 -5.15 -7.98 -17.11
C GLY A 195 -6.59 -7.93 -16.60
N TYR A 196 -7.39 -7.09 -17.27
CA TYR A 196 -8.74 -6.74 -16.83
C TYR A 196 -9.70 -7.95 -16.87
N ASP A 197 -9.66 -8.74 -17.94
CA ASP A 197 -10.59 -9.85 -18.14
C ASP A 197 -10.44 -10.93 -17.07
N GLU A 198 -9.20 -11.37 -16.83
CA GLU A 198 -8.93 -12.38 -15.82
C GLU A 198 -9.29 -11.89 -14.42
N VAL A 199 -9.14 -10.59 -14.13
CA VAL A 199 -9.57 -9.98 -12.86
C VAL A 199 -11.09 -10.08 -12.68
N ILE A 200 -11.88 -9.78 -13.72
CA ILE A 200 -13.33 -9.90 -13.68
C ILE A 200 -13.75 -11.37 -13.52
N GLU A 201 -13.12 -12.29 -14.25
CA GLU A 201 -13.35 -13.72 -14.11
C GLU A 201 -13.00 -14.24 -12.72
N LEU A 202 -11.87 -13.79 -12.16
CA LEU A 202 -11.41 -14.16 -10.83
C LEU A 202 -12.43 -13.73 -9.77
N ALA A 203 -12.98 -12.52 -9.88
CA ALA A 203 -14.02 -11.99 -9.01
C ALA A 203 -15.34 -12.78 -9.08
N ALA A 204 -15.72 -13.22 -10.28
CA ALA A 204 -16.90 -14.05 -10.51
C ALA A 204 -16.72 -15.50 -10.04
N SER A 205 -15.48 -15.98 -9.94
CA SER A 205 -15.16 -17.34 -9.51
C SER A 205 -15.38 -17.58 -8.01
N ASN A 206 -15.36 -18.85 -7.59
CA ASN A 206 -15.38 -19.23 -6.17
C ASN A 206 -14.02 -19.03 -5.45
N LYS A 207 -12.94 -18.62 -6.14
CA LYS A 207 -11.59 -18.50 -5.57
C LYS A 207 -11.45 -17.27 -4.66
N SER A 208 -11.04 -17.47 -3.40
CA SER A 208 -10.92 -16.40 -2.40
C SER A 208 -9.70 -15.49 -2.51
N VAL A 209 -9.13 -15.36 -3.71
CA VAL A 209 -7.85 -14.67 -3.90
C VAL A 209 -7.97 -13.31 -4.56
N SER A 210 -9.13 -12.95 -5.14
CA SER A 210 -9.32 -11.62 -5.76
C SER A 210 -9.11 -10.46 -4.78
N THR A 211 -9.37 -10.67 -3.49
CA THR A 211 -9.16 -9.66 -2.43
C THR A 211 -7.69 -9.38 -2.10
N ARG A 212 -6.77 -10.18 -2.64
CA ARG A 212 -5.31 -10.05 -2.49
C ARG A 212 -4.57 -10.27 -3.81
N ASP A 213 -5.27 -10.12 -4.91
CA ASP A 213 -4.69 -10.12 -6.24
C ASP A 213 -4.23 -8.71 -6.59
N SER A 214 -2.96 -8.57 -6.99
CA SER A 214 -2.34 -7.27 -7.18
C SER A 214 -3.00 -6.47 -8.32
N GLU A 215 -3.43 -7.15 -9.39
CA GLU A 215 -4.14 -6.54 -10.51
C GLU A 215 -5.56 -6.13 -10.10
N THR A 216 -6.29 -7.02 -9.42
CA THR A 216 -7.62 -6.71 -8.89
C THR A 216 -7.61 -5.48 -7.98
N LEU A 217 -6.61 -5.37 -7.09
CA LEU A 217 -6.44 -4.21 -6.23
C LEU A 217 -6.21 -2.94 -7.07
N GLN A 218 -5.28 -2.97 -8.04
CA GLN A 218 -5.04 -1.81 -8.91
C GLN A 218 -6.29 -1.37 -9.67
N TYR A 219 -6.96 -2.29 -10.39
CA TYR A 219 -8.16 -1.95 -11.16
C TYR A 219 -9.28 -1.41 -10.28
N PHE A 220 -9.52 -2.03 -9.11
CA PHE A 220 -10.50 -1.51 -8.16
C PHE A 220 -10.17 -0.09 -7.73
N ALA A 221 -8.91 0.18 -7.35
CA ALA A 221 -8.50 1.49 -6.88
C ALA A 221 -8.67 2.56 -7.97
N LEU A 222 -8.25 2.23 -9.20
CA LEU A 222 -8.40 3.08 -10.38
C LEU A 222 -9.88 3.37 -10.70
N GLU A 223 -10.74 2.35 -10.76
CA GLU A 223 -12.15 2.54 -11.09
C GLU A 223 -12.90 3.30 -9.99
N ALA A 224 -12.65 2.99 -8.73
CA ALA A 224 -13.26 3.72 -7.61
C ALA A 224 -12.84 5.21 -7.62
N TYR A 225 -11.58 5.50 -7.91
CA TYR A 225 -11.07 6.88 -8.03
C TYR A 225 -11.66 7.60 -9.24
N ALA A 226 -11.72 6.95 -10.40
CA ALA A 226 -12.38 7.48 -11.58
C ALA A 226 -13.84 7.84 -11.29
N PHE A 227 -14.58 6.92 -10.67
CA PHE A 227 -16.01 7.06 -10.44
C PHE A 227 -16.37 8.08 -9.36
N ASP A 228 -15.63 8.13 -8.25
CA ASP A 228 -16.00 9.02 -7.15
C ASP A 228 -15.37 10.41 -7.26
N ILE A 229 -14.16 10.52 -7.83
CA ILE A 229 -13.36 11.75 -7.80
C ILE A 229 -13.27 12.39 -9.19
N VAL A 230 -12.82 11.65 -10.20
CA VAL A 230 -12.45 12.25 -11.51
C VAL A 230 -13.67 12.59 -12.34
N VAL A 231 -14.62 11.65 -12.48
CA VAL A 231 -15.87 11.84 -13.20
C VAL A 231 -17.03 11.36 -12.30
N PRO A 232 -17.44 12.15 -11.31
CA PRO A 232 -18.35 11.72 -10.25
C PRO A 232 -19.64 11.05 -10.76
N GLY A 233 -19.85 9.80 -10.33
CA GLY A 233 -21.02 8.99 -10.66
C GLY A 233 -20.99 8.33 -12.04
N VAL A 234 -19.94 8.53 -12.83
CA VAL A 234 -19.80 7.98 -14.19
C VAL A 234 -18.48 7.23 -14.36
N GLY A 235 -17.36 7.84 -13.95
CA GLY A 235 -16.02 7.30 -14.17
C GLY A 235 -15.62 7.23 -15.65
N CYS A 236 -14.70 6.33 -15.96
CA CYS A 236 -14.31 5.95 -17.32
C CYS A 236 -14.07 4.43 -17.41
N PRO A 237 -15.08 3.60 -17.09
CA PRO A 237 -14.89 2.14 -16.99
C PRO A 237 -14.44 1.51 -18.31
N GLY A 238 -14.82 2.11 -19.46
CA GLY A 238 -14.60 1.55 -20.79
C GLY A 238 -15.76 0.66 -21.24
N GLU A 239 -15.81 0.38 -22.54
CA GLU A 239 -16.70 -0.61 -23.12
C GLU A 239 -15.95 -1.95 -23.14
N HIS A 240 -16.60 -2.99 -22.64
CA HIS A 240 -16.08 -4.35 -22.61
C HIS A 240 -16.76 -5.14 -23.74
N ASP A 241 -16.11 -5.17 -24.90
CA ASP A 241 -16.54 -6.03 -26.00
C ASP A 241 -15.88 -7.39 -25.81
N HIS A 242 -16.70 -8.43 -25.58
CA HIS A 242 -16.26 -9.82 -25.52
C HIS A 242 -15.86 -10.31 -26.94
N GLU A 243 -14.81 -9.76 -27.54
CA GLU A 243 -14.17 -10.39 -28.70
C GLU A 243 -13.13 -11.39 -28.19
N HIS A 244 -13.57 -12.64 -28.05
CA HIS A 244 -12.71 -13.79 -27.84
C HIS A 244 -11.79 -13.99 -29.07
N ASP A 245 -10.67 -13.27 -29.11
CA ASP A 245 -9.57 -13.61 -30.01
C ASP A 245 -8.65 -14.63 -29.34
N HIS A 246 -9.02 -15.90 -29.52
CA HIS A 246 -8.13 -17.03 -29.32
C HIS A 246 -7.06 -17.08 -30.43
N GLU A 247 -5.97 -16.33 -30.31
CA GLU A 247 -4.66 -16.72 -30.87
C GLU A 247 -3.51 -15.83 -30.36
N HIS A 248 -2.73 -16.33 -29.40
CA HIS A 248 -1.33 -16.71 -29.62
C HIS A 248 -0.68 -17.25 -28.33
N THR A 249 -0.27 -18.51 -28.41
CA THR A 249 0.69 -19.16 -27.53
C THR A 249 2.10 -18.56 -27.65
N GLU A 250 2.82 -18.60 -26.52
CA GLU A 250 4.28 -18.48 -26.33
C GLU A 250 4.83 -17.05 -26.08
N ASP A 251 4.83 -16.59 -24.82
CA ASP A 251 5.95 -16.75 -23.86
C ASP A 251 5.57 -16.03 -22.55
N ILE A 252 5.14 -16.81 -21.54
CA ILE A 252 4.96 -16.30 -20.18
C ILE A 252 6.36 -16.13 -19.58
N ILE A 253 6.94 -14.95 -19.78
CA ILE A 253 7.92 -14.42 -18.84
C ILE A 253 7.11 -13.75 -17.76
N ILE A 254 7.09 -14.38 -16.58
CA ILE A 254 6.68 -13.77 -15.32
C ILE A 254 7.51 -12.48 -15.15
N ILE A 255 6.92 -11.33 -15.49
CA ILE A 255 7.48 -10.01 -15.24
C ILE A 255 7.08 -9.64 -13.81
N ILE A 256 8.01 -9.85 -12.89
CA ILE A 256 8.01 -9.28 -11.54
C ILE A 256 9.19 -8.30 -11.44
#